data_AF-A0A959DGY3-F1
#
_entry.id   AF-A0A959DGY3-F1
#
_cell.length_a   1.000
_cell.length_b   1.000
_cell.length_c   1.000
_cell.angle_alpha   90.00
_cell.angle_beta   90.00
_cell.angle_gamma   90.00
#
_symmetry.space_group_name_H-M   'P 1'
#
loop_
_entity.id
_entity.type
_entity.pdbx_description
1 polymer ?
#
loop_
_entity_poly.entity_id
_entity_poly.type
_entity_poly.pdbx_seq_one_letter_code
_entity_poly.pdbx_strand_id
1 'polypeptide(L)'
;MTTKISVPLSEVDEKFLKELKEKYPSHTRLDIQVVNLDEIPAFSEEDFWSVIGLLDWDAETRNEVLTPAVEALAQHPASHIYLFEDILAEKLYMLDTKAHAQASYPEDSFSEDGFLYVRAAVVAQGKEKYYRVLQAPCQINPDEDFEPLLSLAALAYEQKTGSEFDYISPIRYETYANEEGWQ
;
A
#
# COMPACT_ATOMS: atom_id res chain seq x y z
N MET A 1 15.46 -6.65 12.74
CA MET A 1 14.64 -6.78 11.52
C MET A 1 13.36 -7.49 11.92
N THR A 2 12.22 -6.89 11.62
CA THR A 2 10.89 -7.48 11.83
C THR A 2 10.46 -8.16 10.53
N THR A 3 10.02 -9.41 10.59
CA THR A 3 9.48 -10.12 9.43
C THR A 3 7.97 -10.24 9.59
N LYS A 4 7.21 -9.67 8.65
CA LYS A 4 5.75 -9.77 8.65
C LYS A 4 5.30 -11.06 8.01
N ILE A 5 4.29 -11.69 8.60
CA ILE A 5 3.71 -12.96 8.15
C ILE A 5 2.20 -12.75 8.10
N SER A 6 1.61 -12.83 6.91
CA SER A 6 0.16 -12.78 6.70
C SER A 6 -0.29 -14.09 6.08
N VAL A 7 -1.28 -14.72 6.73
CA VAL A 7 -1.76 -16.05 6.40
C VAL A 7 -3.21 -16.11 6.87
N PRO A 8 -4.16 -16.62 6.06
CA PRO A 8 -5.53 -16.82 6.49
C PRO A 8 -5.58 -17.67 7.76
N LEU A 9 -6.43 -17.33 8.73
CA LEU A 9 -6.51 -18.08 9.99
C LEU A 9 -6.78 -19.58 9.76
N SER A 10 -7.51 -19.94 8.68
CA SER A 10 -7.77 -21.32 8.27
C SER A 10 -6.51 -22.12 7.88
N GLU A 11 -5.42 -21.43 7.50
CA GLU A 11 -4.14 -22.04 7.13
C GLU A 11 -3.14 -22.06 8.29
N VAL A 12 -3.48 -21.44 9.43
CA VAL A 12 -2.67 -21.49 10.64
C VAL A 12 -2.92 -22.82 11.37
N ASP A 13 -2.19 -23.85 10.96
CA ASP A 13 -2.25 -25.19 11.55
C ASP A 13 -0.97 -25.54 12.35
N GLU A 14 -0.94 -26.76 12.91
CA GLU A 14 0.21 -27.24 13.69
C GLU A 14 1.50 -27.29 12.84
N LYS A 15 1.37 -27.56 11.54
CA LYS A 15 2.51 -27.66 10.62
C LYS A 15 3.10 -26.27 10.37
N PHE A 16 2.26 -25.29 10.07
CA PHE A 16 2.67 -23.89 9.92
C PHE A 16 3.40 -23.38 11.16
N LEU A 17 2.83 -23.60 12.37
CA LEU A 17 3.45 -23.19 13.63
C LEU A 17 4.79 -23.89 13.87
N LYS A 18 4.93 -25.13 13.44
CA LYS A 18 6.20 -25.87 13.53
C LYS A 18 7.26 -25.28 12.60
N GLU A 19 6.91 -25.03 11.34
CA GLU A 19 7.81 -24.41 10.36
C GLU A 19 8.26 -23.02 10.81
N LEU A 20 7.36 -22.23 11.41
CA LEU A 20 7.66 -20.91 11.93
C LEU A 20 8.70 -20.96 13.07
N LYS A 21 8.60 -21.94 13.98
CA LYS A 21 9.58 -22.16 15.05
C LYS A 21 10.94 -22.65 14.55
N GLU A 22 10.96 -23.43 13.47
CA GLU A 22 12.20 -23.92 12.86
C GLU A 22 12.93 -22.81 12.10
N LYS A 23 12.18 -21.91 11.45
CA LYS A 23 12.72 -20.80 10.66
C LYS A 23 13.30 -19.67 11.52
N TYR A 24 12.69 -19.34 12.65
CA TYR A 24 13.07 -18.17 13.44
C TYR A 24 13.74 -18.53 14.78
N PRO A 25 14.79 -17.78 15.22
CA PRO A 25 15.45 -18.01 16.51
C PRO A 25 14.51 -17.90 17.72
N SER A 26 14.86 -18.56 18.83
CA SER A 26 14.03 -18.60 20.06
C SER A 26 13.79 -17.27 20.76
N HIS A 27 14.59 -16.23 20.47
CA HIS A 27 14.40 -14.88 20.99
C HIS A 27 13.54 -14.00 20.07
N THR A 28 12.95 -14.58 19.01
CA THR A 28 12.03 -13.88 18.11
C THR A 28 10.71 -13.64 18.83
N ARG A 29 10.22 -12.40 18.79
CA ARG A 29 8.88 -12.01 19.25
C ARG A 29 7.90 -12.09 18.07
N LEU A 30 6.73 -12.67 18.30
CA LEU A 30 5.62 -12.71 17.35
C LEU A 30 4.54 -11.74 17.80
N ASP A 31 4.19 -10.77 16.96
CA ASP A 31 3.06 -9.87 17.13
C ASP A 31 1.98 -10.24 16.09
N ILE A 32 0.73 -10.43 16.54
CA ILE A 32 -0.39 -10.89 15.70
C ILE A 32 -1.48 -9.82 15.67
N GLN A 33 -1.88 -9.41 14.48
CA GLN A 33 -3.07 -8.59 14.26
C GLN A 33 -4.22 -9.50 13.81
N VAL A 34 -5.33 -9.48 14.56
CA VAL A 34 -6.54 -10.23 14.21
C VAL A 34 -7.57 -9.25 13.68
N VAL A 35 -7.88 -9.36 12.40
CA VAL A 35 -8.91 -8.56 11.75
C VAL A 35 -10.14 -9.44 11.57
N ASN A 36 -11.26 -9.01 12.16
CA ASN A 36 -12.54 -9.69 11.99
C ASN A 36 -13.24 -9.13 10.76
N LEU A 37 -13.55 -10.00 9.80
CA LEU A 37 -14.18 -9.65 8.54
C LEU A 37 -15.59 -10.23 8.55
N ASP A 38 -16.58 -9.39 8.26
CA ASP A 38 -17.99 -9.80 8.27
C ASP A 38 -18.30 -10.88 7.22
N GLU A 39 -17.52 -10.92 6.13
CA GLU A 39 -17.61 -11.88 5.04
C GLU A 39 -16.24 -12.15 4.40
N ILE A 40 -16.15 -13.18 3.55
CA ILE A 40 -14.96 -13.42 2.74
C ILE A 40 -14.76 -12.18 1.85
N PRO A 41 -13.65 -11.45 1.99
CA PRO A 41 -13.44 -10.22 1.23
C PRO A 41 -13.42 -10.50 -0.28
N ALA A 42 -14.17 -9.70 -1.03
CA ALA A 42 -14.18 -9.72 -2.49
C ALA A 42 -13.85 -8.32 -3.01
N PHE A 43 -12.57 -7.97 -3.00
CA PHE A 43 -12.06 -6.73 -3.57
C PHE A 43 -10.86 -7.06 -4.45
N SER A 44 -10.96 -6.77 -5.74
CA SER A 44 -9.98 -7.10 -6.75
C SER A 44 -9.07 -5.92 -7.07
N GLU A 45 -8.01 -6.18 -7.83
CA GLU A 45 -7.19 -5.10 -8.40
C GLU A 45 -8.00 -4.18 -9.34
N GLU A 46 -9.04 -4.70 -10.01
CA GLU A 46 -9.92 -3.85 -10.85
C GLU A 46 -10.75 -2.88 -10.00
N ASP A 47 -11.23 -3.33 -8.85
CA ASP A 47 -11.94 -2.48 -7.89
C ASP A 47 -10.99 -1.40 -7.33
N PHE A 48 -9.75 -1.78 -6.98
CA PHE A 48 -8.71 -0.82 -6.57
C PHE A 48 -8.51 0.28 -7.60
N TRP A 49 -8.29 -0.08 -8.88
CA TRP A 49 -8.10 0.91 -9.93
C TRP A 49 -9.35 1.74 -10.20
N SER A 50 -10.54 1.19 -9.99
CA SER A 50 -11.81 1.93 -10.09
C SER A 50 -11.90 3.00 -9.02
N VAL A 51 -11.48 2.71 -7.77
CA VAL A 51 -11.40 3.70 -6.69
C VAL A 51 -10.36 4.78 -6.99
N ILE A 52 -9.15 4.41 -7.45
CA ILE A 52 -8.13 5.37 -7.88
C ILE A 52 -8.62 6.26 -9.02
N GLY A 53 -9.45 5.73 -9.93
CA GLY A 53 -10.04 6.49 -11.02
C GLY A 53 -11.04 7.57 -10.58
N LEU A 54 -11.44 7.60 -9.31
CA LEU A 54 -12.34 8.62 -8.74
C LEU A 54 -11.61 9.84 -8.18
N LEU A 55 -10.27 9.85 -8.19
CA LEU A 55 -9.50 11.01 -7.71
C LEU A 55 -9.83 12.26 -8.53
N ASP A 56 -10.24 13.33 -7.86
CA ASP A 56 -10.66 14.59 -8.48
C ASP A 56 -9.47 15.54 -8.61
N TRP A 57 -8.74 15.44 -9.71
CA TRP A 57 -7.58 16.28 -9.99
C TRP A 57 -7.92 17.76 -10.26
N ASP A 58 -9.21 18.11 -10.39
CA ASP A 58 -9.69 19.48 -10.54
C ASP A 58 -10.04 20.14 -9.18
N ALA A 59 -9.88 19.43 -8.07
CA ALA A 59 -10.16 19.94 -6.73
C ALA A 59 -9.27 21.14 -6.33
N GLU A 60 -9.79 22.01 -5.45
CA GLU A 60 -9.09 23.23 -5.04
C GLU A 60 -7.83 22.95 -4.22
N THR A 61 -7.86 21.88 -3.41
CA THR A 61 -6.73 21.45 -2.58
C THR A 61 -6.35 19.99 -2.84
N ARG A 62 -5.08 19.66 -2.62
CA ARG A 62 -4.55 18.30 -2.80
C ARG A 62 -5.24 17.23 -1.94
N ASN A 63 -5.77 17.62 -0.78
CA ASN A 63 -6.49 16.69 0.10
C ASN A 63 -7.92 16.42 -0.41
N GLU A 64 -8.57 17.40 -1.03
CA GLU A 64 -9.91 17.25 -1.61
C GLU A 64 -9.93 16.36 -2.85
N VAL A 65 -8.78 16.18 -3.52
CA VAL A 65 -8.62 15.21 -4.62
C VAL A 65 -9.07 13.80 -4.21
N LEU A 66 -8.90 13.42 -2.94
CA LEU A 66 -9.27 12.10 -2.44
C LEU A 66 -10.77 11.95 -2.19
N THR A 67 -11.51 13.05 -2.02
CA THR A 67 -12.87 13.04 -1.47
C THR A 67 -13.80 12.05 -2.18
N PRO A 68 -13.90 12.02 -3.51
CA PRO A 68 -14.83 11.08 -4.17
C PRO A 68 -14.40 9.62 -4.00
N ALA A 69 -13.09 9.34 -3.97
CA ALA A 69 -12.56 8.00 -3.78
C ALA A 69 -12.78 7.50 -2.34
N VAL A 70 -12.56 8.37 -1.34
CA VAL A 70 -12.83 8.10 0.08
C VAL A 70 -14.31 7.82 0.30
N GLU A 71 -15.18 8.68 -0.22
CA GLU A 71 -16.63 8.51 -0.11
C GLU A 71 -17.09 7.19 -0.72
N ALA A 72 -16.62 6.86 -1.93
CA ALA A 72 -16.97 5.61 -2.60
C ALA A 72 -16.51 4.38 -1.81
N LEU A 73 -15.25 4.38 -1.36
CA LEU A 73 -14.68 3.24 -0.62
C LEU A 73 -15.39 3.03 0.74
N ALA A 74 -15.79 4.10 1.43
CA ALA A 74 -16.49 4.03 2.72
C ALA A 74 -17.90 3.41 2.63
N GLN A 75 -18.55 3.44 1.46
CA GLN A 75 -19.86 2.81 1.24
C GLN A 75 -19.80 1.27 1.19
N HIS A 76 -18.62 0.69 0.96
CA HIS A 76 -18.42 -0.76 0.89
C HIS A 76 -18.08 -1.37 2.26
N PRO A 77 -18.14 -2.71 2.44
CA PRO A 77 -17.75 -3.38 3.68
C PRO A 77 -16.33 -2.98 4.13
N ALA A 78 -16.05 -3.00 5.44
CA ALA A 78 -14.73 -2.60 5.96
C ALA A 78 -13.59 -3.49 5.42
N SER A 79 -13.90 -4.74 5.07
CA SER A 79 -13.00 -5.66 4.38
C SER A 79 -12.43 -5.09 3.07
N HIS A 80 -13.19 -4.28 2.35
CA HIS A 80 -12.73 -3.65 1.11
C HIS A 80 -11.70 -2.55 1.39
N ILE A 81 -11.82 -1.87 2.54
CA ILE A 81 -10.87 -0.84 2.95
C ILE A 81 -9.52 -1.49 3.32
N TYR A 82 -9.55 -2.59 4.07
CA TYR A 82 -8.33 -3.36 4.37
C TYR A 82 -7.67 -3.90 3.08
N LEU A 83 -8.45 -4.46 2.16
CA LEU A 83 -7.90 -4.94 0.90
C LEU A 83 -7.43 -3.82 -0.04
N PHE A 84 -8.06 -2.64 0.00
CA PHE A 84 -7.56 -1.46 -0.70
C PHE A 84 -6.17 -1.08 -0.19
N GLU A 85 -5.99 -1.02 1.13
CA GLU A 85 -4.71 -0.73 1.77
C GLU A 85 -3.64 -1.79 1.39
N ASP A 86 -4.03 -3.06 1.34
CA ASP A 86 -3.13 -4.15 0.92
C ASP A 86 -2.68 -4.02 -0.52
N ILE A 87 -3.61 -3.73 -1.44
CA ILE A 87 -3.26 -3.55 -2.85
C ILE A 87 -2.42 -2.27 -3.03
N LEU A 88 -2.74 -1.18 -2.33
CA LEU A 88 -1.92 0.05 -2.36
C LEU A 88 -0.49 -0.25 -1.92
N ALA A 89 -0.33 -0.93 -0.79
CA ALA A 89 0.96 -1.33 -0.26
C ALA A 89 1.76 -2.19 -1.25
N GLU A 90 1.12 -3.17 -1.88
CA GLU A 90 1.70 -3.98 -2.95
C GLU A 90 2.18 -3.12 -4.12
N LYS A 91 1.36 -2.20 -4.62
CA LYS A 91 1.73 -1.37 -5.78
C LYS A 91 2.92 -0.47 -5.47
N LEU A 92 2.95 0.15 -4.29
CA LEU A 92 4.05 0.97 -3.83
C LEU A 92 5.33 0.16 -3.63
N TYR A 93 5.23 -1.04 -3.03
CA TYR A 93 6.35 -1.96 -2.84
C TYR A 93 6.99 -2.39 -4.16
N MET A 94 6.19 -2.68 -5.18
CA MET A 94 6.70 -3.07 -6.50
C MET A 94 7.49 -1.95 -7.21
N LEU A 95 7.23 -0.69 -6.86
CA LEU A 95 8.00 0.46 -7.35
C LEU A 95 9.21 0.79 -6.46
N ASP A 96 9.32 0.19 -5.27
CA ASP A 96 10.45 0.36 -4.35
C ASP A 96 11.68 -0.37 -4.88
N THR A 97 12.41 0.24 -5.81
CA THR A 97 13.62 -0.38 -6.37
C THR A 97 14.68 0.68 -6.60
N LYS A 98 15.94 0.25 -6.65
CA LYS A 98 17.07 1.12 -6.96
C LYS A 98 16.92 1.84 -8.29
N ALA A 99 16.39 1.17 -9.32
CA ALA A 99 16.21 1.77 -10.65
C ALA A 99 15.16 2.90 -10.64
N HIS A 100 14.03 2.68 -9.96
CA HIS A 100 13.00 3.71 -9.80
C HIS A 100 13.47 4.86 -8.91
N ALA A 101 14.22 4.57 -7.85
CA ALA A 101 14.81 5.59 -6.98
C ALA A 101 15.81 6.47 -7.75
N GLN A 102 16.71 5.88 -8.54
CA GLN A 102 17.67 6.62 -9.37
C GLN A 102 16.99 7.48 -10.44
N ALA A 103 15.88 7.01 -11.01
CA ALA A 103 15.10 7.79 -11.96
C ALA A 103 14.35 8.96 -11.28
N SER A 104 14.01 8.82 -10.00
CA SER A 104 13.32 9.87 -9.21
C SER A 104 14.31 10.88 -8.58
N TYR A 105 15.53 10.45 -8.30
CA TYR A 105 16.58 11.26 -7.67
C TYR A 105 17.88 11.15 -8.48
N PRO A 106 18.02 11.92 -9.57
CA PRO A 106 19.24 11.91 -10.38
C PRO A 106 20.42 12.66 -9.71
N GLU A 107 20.20 13.37 -8.61
CA GLU A 107 21.21 14.14 -7.86
C GLU A 107 21.57 13.49 -6.50
N ASP A 108 22.62 14.00 -5.85
CA ASP A 108 23.23 13.40 -4.64
C ASP A 108 22.34 13.42 -3.37
N SER A 109 21.20 14.11 -3.37
CA SER A 109 20.27 14.14 -2.22
C SER A 109 19.08 13.20 -2.43
N PHE A 110 19.07 12.07 -1.72
CA PHE A 110 17.95 11.12 -1.70
C PHE A 110 17.08 11.32 -0.47
N SER A 111 15.75 11.43 -0.67
CA SER A 111 14.76 11.45 0.41
C SER A 111 13.93 10.17 0.36
N GLU A 112 13.96 9.40 1.45
CA GLU A 112 13.19 8.16 1.58
C GLU A 112 11.67 8.43 1.50
N ASP A 113 11.19 9.45 2.22
CA ASP A 113 9.79 9.87 2.21
C ASP A 113 9.40 10.47 0.85
N GLY A 114 10.24 11.34 0.29
CA GLY A 114 9.97 11.94 -1.01
C GLY A 114 9.88 10.89 -2.12
N PHE A 115 10.72 9.85 -2.09
CA PHE A 115 10.62 8.73 -3.03
C PHE A 115 9.32 7.95 -2.85
N LEU A 116 8.86 7.73 -1.62
CA LEU A 116 7.55 7.14 -1.36
C LEU A 116 6.43 8.00 -1.95
N TYR A 117 6.49 9.32 -1.82
CA TYR A 117 5.44 10.21 -2.34
C TYR A 117 5.42 10.28 -3.88
N VAL A 118 6.57 10.18 -4.52
CA VAL A 118 6.67 10.04 -5.98
C VAL A 118 6.07 8.70 -6.44
N ARG A 119 6.33 7.60 -5.73
CA ARG A 119 5.69 6.30 -6.01
C ARG A 119 4.16 6.39 -5.82
N ALA A 120 3.70 7.10 -4.80
CA ALA A 120 2.27 7.35 -4.59
C ALA A 120 1.64 8.14 -5.75
N ALA A 121 2.32 9.15 -6.29
CA ALA A 121 1.86 9.86 -7.48
C ALA A 121 1.71 8.95 -8.71
N VAL A 122 2.64 8.03 -8.92
CA VAL A 122 2.57 7.06 -10.02
C VAL A 122 1.32 6.18 -9.91
N VAL A 123 0.99 5.71 -8.70
CA VAL A 123 -0.23 4.93 -8.44
C VAL A 123 -1.47 5.79 -8.64
N ALA A 124 -1.47 7.03 -8.13
CA ALA A 124 -2.60 7.96 -8.23
C ALA A 124 -2.96 8.32 -9.68
N GLN A 125 -1.98 8.34 -10.59
CA GLN A 125 -2.20 8.56 -12.03
C GLN A 125 -2.92 7.38 -12.72
N GLY A 126 -3.16 6.29 -12.00
CA GLY A 126 -3.99 5.18 -12.44
C GLY A 126 -3.24 4.06 -13.16
N LYS A 127 -4.01 3.02 -13.48
CA LYS A 127 -3.54 1.71 -13.92
C LYS A 127 -2.52 1.75 -15.06
N GLU A 128 -2.81 2.49 -16.13
CA GLU A 128 -1.94 2.50 -17.30
C GLU A 128 -0.59 3.16 -17.05
N LYS A 129 -0.57 4.27 -16.30
CA LYS A 129 0.67 4.95 -15.92
C LYS A 129 1.48 4.07 -14.99
N TYR A 130 0.84 3.47 -13.99
CA TYR A 130 1.47 2.55 -13.06
C TYR A 130 2.24 1.44 -13.77
N TYR A 131 1.59 0.67 -14.65
CA TYR A 131 2.27 -0.45 -15.32
C TYR A 131 3.35 0.01 -16.31
N ARG A 132 3.19 1.17 -16.94
CA ARG A 132 4.24 1.76 -17.79
C ARG A 132 5.49 2.08 -16.98
N VAL A 133 5.35 2.73 -15.82
CA VAL A 133 6.47 3.06 -14.95
C VAL A 133 7.08 1.79 -14.36
N LEU A 134 6.25 0.84 -13.89
CA LEU A 134 6.72 -0.44 -13.35
C LEU A 134 7.65 -1.18 -14.32
N GLN A 135 7.36 -1.14 -15.62
CA GLN A 135 8.20 -1.75 -16.66
C GLN A 135 9.39 -0.89 -17.09
N ALA A 136 9.27 0.43 -16.97
CA ALA A 136 10.26 1.40 -17.44
C ALA A 136 10.47 2.50 -16.38
N PRO A 137 11.41 2.31 -15.43
CA PRO A 137 11.67 3.24 -14.34
C PRO A 137 11.92 4.68 -14.78
N CYS A 138 12.52 4.88 -15.95
CA CYS A 138 12.78 6.20 -16.54
C CYS A 138 11.52 7.00 -16.91
N GLN A 139 10.32 6.41 -16.83
CA GLN A 139 9.05 7.10 -17.05
C GLN A 139 8.46 7.74 -15.79
N ILE A 140 9.12 7.56 -14.64
CA ILE A 140 8.75 8.26 -13.40
C ILE A 140 9.02 9.76 -13.57
N ASN A 141 8.10 10.60 -13.10
CA ASN A 141 8.30 12.04 -13.09
C ASN A 141 8.76 12.44 -11.67
N PRO A 142 10.02 12.89 -11.47
CA PRO A 142 10.53 13.25 -10.16
C PRO A 142 9.87 14.50 -9.57
N ASP A 143 9.24 15.33 -10.40
CA ASP A 143 8.58 16.57 -9.98
C ASP A 143 7.13 16.34 -9.50
N GLU A 144 6.62 15.12 -9.62
CA GLU A 144 5.25 14.76 -9.24
C GLU A 144 5.26 13.86 -8.00
N ASP A 145 4.75 14.40 -6.88
CA ASP A 145 4.46 13.65 -5.67
C ASP A 145 2.96 13.71 -5.32
N PHE A 146 2.48 12.71 -4.59
CA PHE A 146 1.12 12.69 -4.09
C PHE A 146 1.01 11.91 -2.76
N GLU A 147 1.62 12.47 -1.72
CA GLU A 147 1.52 11.99 -0.33
C GLU A 147 0.09 11.71 0.17
N PRO A 148 -0.94 12.52 -0.16
CA PRO A 148 -2.29 12.30 0.38
C PRO A 148 -2.87 10.91 0.10
N LEU A 149 -2.48 10.24 -1.00
CA LEU A 149 -2.95 8.89 -1.33
C LEU A 149 -2.72 7.89 -0.18
N LEU A 150 -1.62 8.05 0.58
CA LEU A 150 -1.27 7.17 1.70
C LEU A 150 -2.31 7.21 2.84
N SER A 151 -3.17 8.23 2.89
CA SER A 151 -4.21 8.38 3.90
C SER A 151 -5.60 7.89 3.43
N LEU A 152 -5.77 7.48 2.17
CA LEU A 152 -7.09 7.21 1.58
C LEU A 152 -7.86 6.14 2.36
N ALA A 153 -7.23 5.00 2.65
CA ALA A 153 -7.89 3.91 3.37
C ALA A 153 -8.24 4.31 4.81
N ALA A 154 -7.35 5.03 5.48
CA ALA A 154 -7.58 5.54 6.84
C ALA A 154 -8.78 6.51 6.89
N LEU A 155 -8.85 7.45 5.95
CA LEU A 155 -9.97 8.39 5.83
C LEU A 155 -11.29 7.67 5.53
N ALA A 156 -11.29 6.69 4.63
CA ALA A 156 -12.48 5.91 4.30
C ALA A 156 -12.98 5.09 5.51
N TYR A 157 -12.05 4.52 6.29
CA TYR A 157 -12.38 3.76 7.49
C TYR A 157 -12.96 4.64 8.60
N GLU A 158 -12.33 5.80 8.86
CA GLU A 158 -12.82 6.78 9.83
C GLU A 158 -14.20 7.28 9.43
N GLN A 159 -14.42 7.61 8.15
CA GLN A 159 -15.74 8.01 7.65
C GLN A 159 -16.79 6.90 7.82
N LYS A 160 -16.42 5.64 7.59
CA LYS A 160 -17.34 4.48 7.71
C LYS A 160 -17.71 4.16 9.16
N THR A 161 -16.72 4.20 10.06
CA THR A 161 -16.83 3.59 11.39
C THR A 161 -16.81 4.61 12.53
N GLY A 162 -16.38 5.84 12.26
CA GLY A 162 -16.09 6.86 13.26
C GLY A 162 -14.88 6.52 14.16
N SER A 163 -14.05 5.54 13.78
CA SER A 163 -12.91 5.06 14.55
C SER A 163 -11.60 5.18 13.77
N GLU A 164 -10.47 5.26 14.48
CA GLU A 164 -9.15 5.30 13.87
C GLU A 164 -8.82 3.99 13.15
N PHE A 165 -8.11 4.10 12.03
CA PHE A 165 -7.67 2.96 11.22
C PHE A 165 -6.35 2.37 11.74
N ASP A 166 -6.44 1.57 12.80
CA ASP A 166 -5.30 0.81 13.34
C ASP A 166 -5.10 -0.51 12.58
N TYR A 167 -4.95 -0.41 11.25
CA TYR A 167 -4.65 -1.54 10.38
C TYR A 167 -3.25 -1.41 9.81
N ILE A 168 -2.54 -2.53 9.72
CA ILE A 168 -1.21 -2.57 9.13
C ILE A 168 -1.25 -3.58 7.98
N SER A 169 -0.96 -3.15 6.75
CA SER A 169 -0.91 -4.04 5.58
C SER A 169 0.18 -5.11 5.70
N PRO A 170 -0.03 -6.36 5.23
CA PRO A 170 0.97 -7.42 5.12
C PRO A 170 2.30 -7.00 4.50
N ILE A 171 2.26 -6.05 3.57
CA ILE A 171 3.44 -5.54 2.89
C ILE A 171 3.76 -4.15 3.43
N ARG A 172 5.02 -3.97 3.83
CA ARG A 172 5.53 -2.64 4.16
C ARG A 172 5.91 -1.97 2.84
N TYR A 173 5.36 -0.78 2.58
CA TYR A 173 5.63 -0.03 1.36
C TYR A 173 6.71 1.06 1.52
N GLU A 174 7.21 1.25 2.74
CA GLU A 174 8.30 2.17 3.04
C GLU A 174 9.52 1.92 2.16
N THR A 175 10.28 2.99 1.89
CA THR A 175 11.49 2.90 1.08
C THR A 175 12.48 1.89 1.67
N TYR A 176 13.12 1.10 0.80
CA TYR A 176 13.97 -0.07 1.13
C TYR A 176 13.24 -1.30 1.67
N ALA A 177 11.91 -1.34 1.71
CA ALA A 177 11.19 -2.55 2.11
C ALA A 177 11.33 -3.69 1.09
N ASN A 178 11.46 -3.38 -0.21
CA ASN A 178 11.74 -4.37 -1.25
C ASN A 178 13.24 -4.64 -1.35
N GLU A 179 13.80 -5.31 -0.35
CA GLU A 179 15.24 -5.57 -0.25
C GLU A 179 15.84 -6.18 -1.54
N GLU A 180 15.10 -7.03 -2.26
CA GLU A 180 15.52 -7.59 -3.55
C GLU A 180 15.59 -6.53 -4.65
N GLY A 181 14.61 -5.62 -4.72
CA GLY A 181 14.60 -4.49 -5.65
C GLY A 181 15.74 -3.47 -5.46
N TRP A 182 16.46 -3.57 -4.34
CA TRP A 182 17.58 -2.69 -3.99
C TRP A 182 18.97 -3.32 -4.10
N GLN A 183 19.05 -4.61 -4.44
CA GLN A 183 20.32 -5.31 -4.75
C GLN A 183 20.87 -4.89 -6.12
#